data_AF-A0A1Q3M506-F1
#
_entry.id   AF-A0A1Q3M506-F1
#
_cell.length_a   1.000
_cell.length_b   1.000
_cell.length_c   1.000
_cell.angle_alpha   90.00
_cell.angle_beta   90.00
_cell.angle_gamma   90.00
#
_symmetry.space_group_name_H-M   'P 1'
#
loop_
_entity.id
_entity.type
_entity.pdbx_description
1 polymer ?
#
loop_
_entity_poly.entity_id
_entity_poly.type
_entity_poly.pdbx_seq_one_letter_code
_entity_poly.pdbx_strand_id
1 'polypeptide(L)'
;MQAQSYETFSKWNKDNAPAVAIEANAPDDIAAQSLFDLLKSEKLKGKKSGKKVSFKKVVFPTLSSDYINIYATVIAKDNNNSTVYVFVNRGLKSDFVSSSTDVQLIDNLKAYLNNKYAPLAAKANLDYKVNNQQKLISDSSKDLSKMQNSLEKKIKQKDKLISEIDDLAKQIEQQKNLLDQHKVDLDKIGK
;
A
#
# COMPACT_ATOMS: atom_id res chain seq x y z
N MET A 1 5.06 7.39 -21.32
CA MET A 1 6.11 8.43 -21.34
C MET A 1 6.98 8.23 -20.11
N GLN A 2 8.31 8.17 -20.25
CA GLN A 2 9.21 8.22 -19.09
C GLN A 2 9.12 9.62 -18.47
N ALA A 3 9.14 9.71 -17.14
CA ALA A 3 9.22 11.00 -16.47
C ALA A 3 10.56 11.65 -16.84
N GLN A 4 10.51 12.91 -17.27
CA GLN A 4 11.69 13.67 -17.66
C GLN A 4 11.96 14.75 -16.60
N SER A 5 13.15 14.72 -16.03
CA SER A 5 13.61 15.73 -15.08
C SER A 5 13.86 17.07 -15.77
N TYR A 6 13.57 18.17 -15.09
CA TYR A 6 13.76 19.54 -15.57
C TYR A 6 14.28 20.46 -14.47
N GLU A 7 14.97 21.52 -14.83
CA GLU A 7 15.38 22.56 -13.87
C GLU A 7 14.20 23.46 -13.52
N THR A 8 14.12 23.88 -12.26
CA THR A 8 13.11 24.80 -11.76
C THR A 8 13.61 25.49 -10.47
N PHE A 9 12.79 26.36 -9.90
CA PHE A 9 13.00 26.89 -8.56
C PHE A 9 11.97 26.31 -7.60
N SER A 10 12.42 25.91 -6.42
CA SER A 10 11.55 25.39 -5.37
C SER A 10 12.07 25.80 -3.99
N LYS A 11 11.23 25.66 -2.97
CA LYS A 11 11.57 26.10 -1.62
C LYS A 11 12.39 25.06 -0.87
N TRP A 12 13.58 25.46 -0.41
CA TRP A 12 14.36 24.77 0.60
C TRP A 12 14.56 25.67 1.81
N ASN A 13 14.10 25.26 3.00
CA ASN A 13 14.20 26.04 4.24
C ASN A 13 13.73 27.51 4.14
N LYS A 14 12.60 27.73 3.43
CA LYS A 14 11.91 29.02 3.17
C LYS A 14 12.43 29.83 2.00
N ASP A 15 13.64 29.55 1.51
CA ASP A 15 14.23 30.25 0.37
C ASP A 15 13.94 29.52 -0.94
N ASN A 16 13.68 30.28 -2.01
CA ASN A 16 13.63 29.73 -3.35
C ASN A 16 15.05 29.43 -3.82
N ALA A 17 15.28 28.21 -4.28
CA ALA A 17 16.57 27.74 -4.73
C ALA A 17 16.44 26.98 -6.07
N PRO A 18 17.48 27.01 -6.92
CA PRO A 18 17.52 26.16 -8.10
C PRO A 18 17.49 24.69 -7.69
N ALA A 19 16.69 23.92 -8.42
CA ALA A 19 16.44 22.51 -8.19
C ALA A 19 16.27 21.77 -9.51
N VAL A 20 16.54 20.47 -9.50
CA VAL A 20 16.08 19.55 -10.54
C VAL A 20 14.80 18.88 -10.03
N ALA A 21 13.71 19.11 -10.74
CA ALA A 21 12.42 18.50 -10.47
C ALA A 21 12.21 17.26 -11.34
N ILE A 22 11.52 16.25 -10.81
CA ILE A 22 11.04 15.10 -11.56
C ILE A 22 9.70 14.63 -11.02
N GLU A 23 8.76 14.29 -11.91
CA GLU A 23 7.51 13.65 -11.52
C GLU A 23 7.74 12.17 -11.19
N ALA A 24 7.20 11.72 -10.06
CA ALA A 24 7.22 10.35 -9.62
C ALA A 24 5.81 9.77 -9.67
N ASN A 25 5.63 8.63 -10.35
CA ASN A 25 4.43 7.82 -10.28
C ASN A 25 4.40 7.02 -8.97
N ALA A 26 4.44 7.75 -7.86
CA ALA A 26 4.36 7.25 -6.52
C ALA A 26 3.77 8.33 -5.58
N PRO A 27 2.98 7.93 -4.56
CA PRO A 27 2.66 8.80 -3.44
C PRO A 27 3.92 9.39 -2.83
N ASP A 28 3.82 10.59 -2.27
CA ASP A 28 4.96 11.36 -1.78
C ASP A 28 5.82 10.64 -0.73
N ASP A 29 5.21 9.87 0.17
CA ASP A 29 5.96 9.07 1.15
C ASP A 29 6.77 7.94 0.50
N ILE A 30 6.20 7.25 -0.50
CA ILE A 30 6.87 6.20 -1.28
C ILE A 30 7.96 6.82 -2.14
N ALA A 31 7.68 7.95 -2.78
CA ALA A 31 8.63 8.68 -3.61
C ALA A 31 9.84 9.17 -2.78
N ALA A 32 9.60 9.74 -1.59
CA ALA A 32 10.65 10.18 -0.68
C ALA A 32 11.46 8.99 -0.14
N GLN A 33 10.80 7.89 0.21
CA GLN A 33 11.47 6.67 0.68
C GLN A 33 12.34 6.06 -0.42
N SER A 34 11.79 5.96 -1.64
CA SER A 34 12.50 5.44 -2.81
C SER A 34 13.76 6.24 -3.14
N LEU A 35 13.70 7.58 -3.07
CA LEU A 35 14.87 8.43 -3.28
C LEU A 35 15.91 8.21 -2.18
N PHE A 36 15.46 8.15 -0.92
CA PHE A 36 16.34 7.92 0.21
C PHE A 36 17.04 6.56 0.11
N ASP A 37 16.30 5.49 -0.17
CA ASP A 37 16.84 4.13 -0.28
C ASP A 37 17.79 3.99 -1.47
N LEU A 38 17.48 4.63 -2.60
CA LEU A 38 18.37 4.71 -3.74
C LEU A 38 19.69 5.42 -3.39
N LEU A 39 19.64 6.58 -2.72
CA LEU A 39 20.88 7.26 -2.30
C LEU A 39 21.64 6.47 -1.22
N LYS A 40 20.93 5.71 -0.38
CA LYS A 40 21.54 4.80 0.61
C LYS A 40 22.22 3.59 -0.04
N SER A 41 21.68 3.06 -1.13
CA SER A 41 22.29 1.93 -1.86
C SER A 41 23.61 2.31 -2.51
N GLU A 42 23.77 3.59 -2.87
CA GLU A 42 25.05 4.22 -3.27
C GLU A 42 26.03 4.42 -2.10
N LYS A 43 25.76 3.79 -0.94
CA LYS A 43 26.57 3.85 0.30
C LYS A 43 26.68 5.25 0.92
N LEU A 44 25.82 6.18 0.52
CA LEU A 44 25.81 7.54 1.06
C LEU A 44 25.20 7.54 2.48
N LYS A 45 25.67 8.46 3.34
CA LYS A 45 25.10 8.68 4.68
C LYS A 45 24.21 9.91 4.66
N GLY A 46 22.94 9.71 5.02
CA GLY A 46 21.94 10.78 5.02
C GLY A 46 20.81 10.50 5.99
N LYS A 47 19.87 11.44 6.04
CA LYS A 47 18.67 11.41 6.89
C LYS A 47 17.44 11.70 6.05
N LYS A 48 16.35 11.01 6.38
CA LYS A 48 14.99 11.30 5.91
C LYS A 48 14.15 11.73 7.10
N SER A 49 13.35 12.78 6.93
CA SER A 49 12.35 13.22 7.91
C SER A 49 11.08 13.60 7.16
N GLY A 50 10.05 12.76 7.26
CA GLY A 50 8.85 12.84 6.43
C GLY A 50 9.21 12.88 4.94
N LYS A 51 8.79 13.95 4.26
CA LYS A 51 8.96 14.19 2.81
C LYS A 51 10.27 14.90 2.46
N LYS A 52 11.19 15.04 3.43
CA LYS A 52 12.48 15.68 3.25
C LYS A 52 13.61 14.67 3.34
N VAL A 53 14.57 14.78 2.42
CA VAL A 53 15.78 13.96 2.35
C VAL A 53 17.00 14.87 2.40
N SER A 54 18.04 14.45 3.12
CA SER A 54 19.29 15.21 3.23
C SER A 54 20.51 14.31 3.35
N PHE A 55 21.51 14.56 2.52
CA PHE A 55 22.82 13.91 2.51
C PHE A 55 23.87 15.01 2.50
N LYS A 56 24.67 15.11 3.56
CA LYS A 56 25.63 16.21 3.73
C LYS A 56 27.06 15.70 3.59
N LYS A 57 27.90 16.47 2.92
CA LYS A 57 29.34 16.21 2.70
C LYS A 57 29.57 14.78 2.20
N VAL A 58 28.85 14.41 1.15
CA VAL A 58 28.96 13.08 0.53
C VAL A 58 29.86 13.13 -0.69
N VAL A 59 30.65 12.09 -0.90
CA VAL A 59 31.33 11.84 -2.17
C VAL A 59 30.41 10.98 -2.98
N PHE A 60 29.90 11.50 -4.10
CA PHE A 60 29.01 10.75 -4.97
C PHE A 60 29.49 10.86 -6.42
N PRO A 61 30.43 10.00 -6.84
CA PRO A 61 31.12 10.11 -8.13
C PRO A 61 30.18 10.12 -9.33
N THR A 62 29.00 9.51 -9.21
CA THR A 62 27.94 9.55 -10.22
C THR A 62 27.47 10.97 -10.54
N LEU A 63 27.51 11.89 -9.56
CA LEU A 63 27.16 13.29 -9.77
C LEU A 63 28.40 14.19 -9.86
N SER A 64 29.38 13.98 -8.98
CA SER A 64 30.58 14.81 -8.89
C SER A 64 31.74 14.07 -8.22
N SER A 65 32.96 14.37 -8.64
CA SER A 65 34.19 13.96 -7.96
C SER A 65 34.41 14.65 -6.61
N ASP A 66 33.81 15.83 -6.43
CA ASP A 66 33.94 16.62 -5.20
C ASP A 66 32.90 16.22 -4.14
N TYR A 67 33.12 16.66 -2.91
CA TYR A 67 32.06 16.66 -1.90
C TYR A 67 30.87 17.49 -2.37
N ILE A 68 29.68 16.94 -2.20
CA ILE A 68 28.41 17.64 -2.43
C ILE A 68 27.49 17.47 -1.23
N ASN A 69 26.52 18.37 -1.08
CA ASN A 69 25.34 18.08 -0.28
C ASN A 69 24.13 17.93 -1.21
N ILE A 70 23.31 16.92 -0.95
CA ILE A 70 22.09 16.63 -1.69
C ILE A 70 20.93 16.79 -0.73
N TYR A 71 19.94 17.57 -1.14
CA TYR A 71 18.71 17.79 -0.40
C TYR A 71 17.53 17.52 -1.32
N ALA A 72 16.43 17.02 -0.78
CA ALA A 72 15.22 16.90 -1.55
C ALA A 72 13.97 17.15 -0.73
N THR A 73 12.96 17.69 -1.39
CA THR A 73 11.58 17.79 -0.90
C THR A 73 10.65 17.09 -1.88
N VAL A 74 9.66 16.38 -1.34
CA VAL A 74 8.63 15.72 -2.13
C VAL A 74 7.28 16.35 -1.84
N ILE A 75 6.56 16.71 -2.90
CA ILE A 75 5.24 17.35 -2.83
C ILE A 75 4.24 16.45 -3.54
N ALA A 76 3.15 16.07 -2.87
CA ALA A 76 2.06 15.36 -3.50
C ALA A 76 1.41 16.21 -4.60
N LYS A 77 1.17 15.59 -5.76
CA LYS A 77 0.35 16.16 -6.83
C LYS A 77 -1.07 15.61 -6.72
N ASP A 78 -1.18 14.31 -6.46
CA ASP A 78 -2.41 13.59 -6.15
C ASP A 78 -2.10 12.38 -5.25
N ASN A 79 -3.07 11.49 -5.03
CA ASN A 79 -2.92 10.32 -4.16
C ASN A 79 -1.90 9.28 -4.66
N ASN A 80 -1.54 9.30 -5.94
CA ASN A 80 -0.67 8.33 -6.59
C ASN A 80 0.59 8.96 -7.20
N ASN A 81 0.64 10.28 -7.36
CA ASN A 81 1.72 10.99 -8.01
C ASN A 81 2.27 12.11 -7.14
N SER A 82 3.57 12.33 -7.26
CA SER A 82 4.27 13.40 -6.54
C SER A 82 5.34 14.03 -7.41
N THR A 83 5.81 15.21 -7.01
CA THR A 83 6.96 15.88 -7.61
C THR A 83 8.10 15.90 -6.60
N VAL A 84 9.27 15.42 -7.02
CA VAL A 84 10.50 15.45 -6.23
C VAL A 84 11.35 16.60 -6.72
N TYR A 85 11.72 17.49 -5.81
CA TYR A 85 12.65 18.60 -6.05
C TYR A 85 13.97 18.26 -5.39
N VAL A 86 15.04 18.13 -6.17
CA VAL A 86 16.39 17.84 -5.68
C VAL A 86 17.27 19.07 -5.82
N PHE A 87 17.89 19.45 -4.71
CA PHE A 87 18.80 20.58 -4.59
C PHE A 87 20.20 20.04 -4.30
N VAL A 88 21.22 20.58 -4.97
CA VAL A 88 22.61 20.17 -4.77
C VAL A 88 23.49 21.40 -4.61
N ASN A 89 24.43 21.36 -3.68
CA ASN A 89 25.50 22.35 -3.58
C ASN A 89 26.88 21.66 -3.51
N ARG A 90 27.94 22.36 -3.93
CA ARG A 90 29.31 21.84 -3.92
C ARG A 90 30.07 22.25 -2.66
N GLY A 91 30.82 21.29 -2.12
CA GLY A 91 31.74 21.48 -1.01
C GLY A 91 31.07 22.07 0.23
N LEU A 92 31.65 23.15 0.73
CA LEU A 92 31.15 23.93 1.87
C LEU A 92 30.32 25.15 1.44
N LYS A 93 30.05 25.33 0.14
CA LYS A 93 29.26 26.46 -0.34
C LYS A 93 27.81 26.33 0.12
N SER A 94 27.19 27.46 0.43
CA SER A 94 25.76 27.56 0.72
C SER A 94 24.90 27.42 -0.53
N ASP A 95 25.40 27.95 -1.65
CA ASP A 95 24.59 28.20 -2.83
C ASP A 95 24.31 26.92 -3.60
N PHE A 96 23.04 26.76 -3.99
CA PHE A 96 22.60 25.66 -4.81
C PHE A 96 23.04 25.85 -6.26
N VAL A 97 23.38 24.73 -6.89
CA VAL A 97 23.87 24.66 -8.25
C VAL A 97 22.70 24.65 -9.24
N SER A 98 22.94 25.27 -10.39
CA SER A 98 22.10 25.30 -11.59
C SER A 98 22.97 25.07 -12.82
N SER A 99 22.36 24.85 -14.00
CA SER A 99 23.10 24.75 -15.26
C SER A 99 23.94 25.98 -15.58
N SER A 100 23.55 27.16 -15.09
CA SER A 100 24.31 28.40 -15.25
C SER A 100 25.59 28.46 -14.39
N THR A 101 25.71 27.61 -13.37
CA THR A 101 26.88 27.56 -12.48
C THR A 101 27.70 26.30 -12.67
N ASP A 102 27.06 25.17 -13.00
CA ASP A 102 27.71 23.90 -13.26
C ASP A 102 26.76 22.95 -14.01
N VAL A 103 26.86 23.01 -15.33
CA VAL A 103 26.05 22.22 -16.26
C VAL A 103 26.26 20.72 -16.08
N GLN A 104 27.50 20.28 -15.83
CA GLN A 104 27.84 18.86 -15.78
C GLN A 104 27.19 18.18 -14.56
N LEU A 105 27.24 18.82 -13.39
CA LEU A 105 26.61 18.28 -12.19
C LEU A 105 25.08 18.19 -12.35
N ILE A 106 24.46 19.18 -12.98
CA ILE A 106 23.02 19.19 -13.23
C ILE A 106 22.61 18.14 -14.26
N ASP A 107 23.37 17.96 -15.34
CA ASP A 107 23.08 16.94 -16.33
C ASP A 107 23.27 15.53 -15.77
N ASN A 108 24.30 15.31 -14.95
CA ASN A 108 24.48 14.06 -14.21
C ASN A 108 23.30 13.81 -13.26
N LEU A 109 22.81 14.85 -12.57
CA LEU A 109 21.65 14.74 -11.67
C LEU A 109 20.38 14.40 -12.44
N LYS A 110 20.11 15.10 -13.56
CA LYS A 110 18.99 14.79 -14.45
C LYS A 110 19.06 13.33 -14.94
N ALA A 111 20.23 12.90 -15.43
CA ALA A 111 20.44 11.53 -15.89
C ALA A 111 20.21 10.50 -14.77
N TYR A 112 20.69 10.79 -13.55
CA TYR A 112 20.48 9.93 -12.40
C TYR A 112 18.99 9.83 -12.04
N LEU A 113 18.27 10.95 -12.03
CA LEU A 113 16.85 10.97 -11.71
C LEU A 113 16.02 10.23 -12.77
N ASN A 114 16.29 10.45 -14.06
CA ASN A 114 15.56 9.82 -15.15
C ASN A 114 15.82 8.32 -15.24
N ASN A 115 17.10 7.91 -15.13
CA ASN A 115 17.50 6.53 -15.44
C ASN A 115 17.48 5.60 -14.22
N LYS A 116 17.61 6.15 -13.01
CA LYS A 116 17.67 5.34 -11.78
C LYS A 116 16.46 5.58 -10.90
N TYR A 117 16.18 6.84 -10.57
CA TYR A 117 15.14 7.17 -9.59
C TYR A 117 13.72 6.91 -10.10
N ALA A 118 13.34 7.48 -11.25
CA ALA A 118 11.96 7.37 -11.74
C ALA A 118 11.49 5.91 -11.95
N PRO A 119 12.28 5.00 -12.55
CA PRO A 119 11.91 3.59 -12.65
C PRO A 119 11.79 2.90 -11.29
N LEU A 120 12.69 3.21 -10.35
CA LEU A 120 12.68 2.62 -9.02
C LEU A 120 11.46 3.06 -8.22
N ALA A 121 11.12 4.36 -8.25
CA ALA A 121 9.93 4.89 -7.57
C ALA A 121 8.63 4.29 -8.14
N ALA A 122 8.54 4.16 -9.47
CA ALA A 122 7.40 3.51 -10.11
C ALA A 122 7.28 2.03 -9.70
N LYS A 123 8.39 1.29 -9.66
CA LYS A 123 8.41 -0.09 -9.20
C LYS A 123 8.00 -0.21 -7.73
N ALA A 124 8.55 0.63 -6.85
CA ALA A 124 8.22 0.61 -5.42
C ALA A 124 6.72 0.87 -5.18
N ASN A 125 6.11 1.78 -5.96
CA ASN A 125 4.66 2.01 -5.90
C ASN A 125 3.86 0.79 -6.37
N LEU A 126 4.29 0.12 -7.45
CA LEU A 126 3.64 -1.12 -7.91
C LEU A 126 3.75 -2.23 -6.87
N ASP A 127 4.93 -2.46 -6.30
CA ASP A 127 5.16 -3.47 -5.26
C ASP A 127 4.29 -3.19 -4.03
N TYR A 128 4.16 -1.93 -3.62
CA TYR A 128 3.25 -1.51 -2.54
C TYR A 128 1.79 -1.85 -2.86
N LYS A 129 1.31 -1.53 -4.07
CA LYS A 129 -0.07 -1.83 -4.51
C LYS A 129 -0.34 -3.33 -4.56
N VAL A 130 0.61 -4.11 -5.09
CA VAL A 130 0.51 -5.58 -5.14
C VAL A 130 0.43 -6.16 -3.73
N ASN A 131 1.31 -5.73 -2.82
CA ASN A 131 1.31 -6.22 -1.44
C ASN A 131 -0.01 -5.89 -0.71
N ASN A 132 -0.55 -4.69 -0.92
CA ASN A 132 -1.85 -4.33 -0.34
C ASN A 132 -2.99 -5.20 -0.89
N GLN A 133 -3.00 -5.45 -2.21
CA GLN A 133 -4.01 -6.30 -2.84
C GLN A 133 -3.89 -7.77 -2.37
N GLN A 134 -2.66 -8.28 -2.22
CA GLN A 134 -2.39 -9.62 -1.69
C GLN A 134 -2.98 -9.77 -0.27
N LYS A 135 -2.83 -8.73 0.57
CA LYS A 135 -3.39 -8.71 1.93
C LYS A 135 -4.92 -8.75 1.90
N LEU A 136 -5.55 -7.93 1.06
CA LEU A 136 -7.02 -7.91 0.90
C LEU A 136 -7.56 -9.27 0.45
N ILE A 137 -6.89 -9.91 -0.53
CA ILE A 137 -7.25 -11.26 -0.99
C ILE A 137 -7.13 -12.27 0.15
N SER A 138 -6.04 -12.24 0.92
CA SER A 138 -5.86 -13.10 2.09
C SER A 138 -6.98 -12.94 3.11
N ASP A 139 -7.32 -11.69 3.45
CA ASP A 139 -8.35 -11.40 4.45
C ASP A 139 -9.75 -11.82 3.97
N SER A 140 -10.09 -11.51 2.71
CA SER A 140 -11.34 -11.97 2.09
C SER A 140 -11.43 -13.50 2.00
N SER A 141 -10.32 -14.19 1.72
CA SER A 141 -10.27 -15.66 1.69
C SER A 141 -10.54 -16.27 3.06
N LYS A 142 -10.01 -15.67 4.13
CA LYS A 142 -10.29 -16.11 5.51
C LYS A 142 -11.77 -15.92 5.86
N ASP A 143 -12.37 -14.80 5.47
CA ASP A 143 -13.77 -14.53 5.76
C ASP A 143 -14.71 -15.44 4.97
N LEU A 144 -14.39 -15.73 3.70
CA LEU A 144 -15.13 -16.72 2.91
C LEU A 144 -15.10 -18.11 3.59
N SER A 145 -13.93 -18.55 4.06
CA SER A 145 -13.81 -19.83 4.78
C SER A 145 -14.65 -19.87 6.06
N LYS A 146 -14.70 -18.77 6.84
CA LYS A 146 -15.60 -18.67 8.02
C LYS A 146 -17.07 -18.78 7.61
N MET A 147 -17.47 -18.12 6.53
CA MET A 147 -18.85 -18.17 6.03
C MET A 147 -19.21 -19.58 5.57
N GLN A 148 -18.34 -20.28 4.86
CA GLN A 148 -18.52 -21.67 4.46
C GLN A 148 -18.69 -22.60 5.68
N ASN A 149 -17.82 -22.48 6.68
CA ASN A 149 -17.93 -23.26 7.92
C ASN A 149 -19.24 -22.97 8.69
N SER A 150 -19.69 -21.71 8.69
CA SER A 150 -20.96 -21.33 9.30
C SER A 150 -22.16 -21.91 8.55
N LEU A 151 -22.11 -21.90 7.21
CA LEU A 151 -23.13 -22.49 6.35
C LEU A 151 -23.24 -24.00 6.57
N GLU A 152 -22.13 -24.73 6.60
CA GLU A 152 -22.12 -26.17 6.88
C GLU A 152 -22.74 -26.51 8.24
N LYS A 153 -22.44 -25.73 9.28
CA LYS A 153 -23.05 -25.89 10.60
C LYS A 153 -24.56 -25.67 10.55
N LYS A 154 -25.02 -24.64 9.84
CA LYS A 154 -26.45 -24.35 9.67
C LYS A 154 -27.17 -25.44 8.87
N ILE A 155 -26.53 -26.01 7.84
CA ILE A 155 -27.08 -27.15 7.09
C ILE A 155 -27.26 -28.35 8.02
N LYS A 156 -26.24 -28.72 8.81
CA LYS A 156 -26.35 -29.82 9.78
C LYS A 156 -27.45 -29.59 10.82
N GLN A 157 -27.59 -28.36 11.31
CA GLN A 157 -28.66 -27.99 12.24
C GLN A 157 -30.04 -28.12 11.58
N LYS A 158 -30.19 -27.66 10.33
CA LYS A 158 -31.43 -27.79 9.56
C LYS A 158 -31.81 -29.27 9.38
N ASP A 159 -30.86 -30.12 9.00
CA ASP A 159 -31.13 -31.54 8.78
C ASP A 159 -31.52 -32.26 10.07
N LYS A 160 -30.90 -31.88 11.21
CA LYS A 160 -31.30 -32.38 12.53
C LYS A 160 -32.73 -31.96 12.90
N LEU A 161 -33.08 -30.69 12.68
CA LEU A 161 -34.43 -30.19 12.94
C LEU A 161 -35.49 -30.89 12.07
N ILE A 162 -35.17 -31.19 10.81
CA ILE A 162 -36.06 -31.96 9.93
C ILE A 162 -36.31 -33.36 10.52
N SER A 163 -35.27 -34.06 10.97
CA SER A 163 -35.41 -35.37 11.62
C SER A 163 -36.27 -35.29 12.89
N GLU A 164 -36.07 -34.25 13.72
CA GLU A 164 -36.86 -34.05 14.94
C GLU A 164 -38.34 -33.78 14.62
N ILE A 165 -38.64 -33.02 13.56
CA ILE A 165 -40.00 -32.78 13.07
C ILE A 165 -40.66 -34.09 12.61
N ASP A 166 -39.95 -34.91 11.84
CA ASP A 166 -40.47 -36.19 11.34
C ASP A 166 -40.79 -37.16 12.49
N ASP A 167 -39.94 -37.21 13.52
CA ASP A 167 -40.17 -38.05 14.69
C ASP A 167 -41.36 -37.56 15.53
N LEU A 168 -41.51 -36.25 15.71
CA LEU A 168 -42.68 -35.67 16.39
C LEU A 168 -43.97 -35.94 15.62
N ALA A 169 -43.96 -35.86 14.29
CA ALA A 169 -45.12 -36.16 13.46
C ALA A 169 -45.59 -37.61 13.65
N LYS A 170 -44.67 -38.57 13.66
CA LYS A 170 -44.97 -39.99 13.96
C LYS A 170 -45.55 -40.18 15.35
N GLN A 171 -44.99 -39.52 16.37
CA GLN A 171 -45.50 -39.59 17.75
C GLN A 171 -46.92 -39.02 17.86
N ILE A 172 -47.21 -37.90 17.19
CA ILE A 172 -48.56 -37.32 17.15
C ILE A 172 -49.56 -38.30 16.51
N GLU A 173 -49.18 -38.96 15.41
CA GLU A 173 -50.04 -39.93 14.75
C GLU A 173 -50.31 -41.16 15.62
N GLN A 174 -49.28 -41.69 16.30
CA GLN A 174 -49.45 -42.77 17.28
C GLN A 174 -50.40 -42.37 18.41
N GLN A 175 -50.24 -41.16 18.96
CA GLN A 175 -51.11 -40.65 20.02
C GLN A 175 -52.55 -40.45 19.55
N LYS A 176 -52.78 -40.01 18.31
CA LYS A 176 -54.13 -39.94 17.73
C LYS A 176 -54.78 -41.31 17.65
N ASN A 177 -54.05 -42.31 17.15
CA ASN A 177 -54.57 -43.68 17.05
C ASN A 177 -54.92 -44.27 18.43
N LEU A 178 -54.07 -44.04 19.43
CA LEU A 178 -54.35 -44.42 20.83
C LEU A 178 -55.59 -43.70 21.37
N LEU A 179 -55.70 -42.40 21.16
CA LEU A 179 -56.86 -41.61 21.60
C LEU A 179 -58.16 -42.14 21.00
N ASP A 180 -58.15 -42.47 19.70
CA ASP A 180 -59.33 -43.00 19.03
C ASP A 180 -59.70 -44.41 19.50
N GLN A 181 -58.72 -45.26 19.80
CA GLN A 181 -58.97 -46.55 20.47
C GLN A 181 -59.64 -46.36 21.84
N HIS A 182 -59.12 -45.44 22.66
CA HIS A 182 -59.68 -45.16 23.98
C HIS A 182 -61.13 -44.65 23.91
N LYS A 183 -61.46 -43.82 22.91
CA LYS A 183 -62.85 -43.37 22.67
C LYS A 183 -63.77 -44.55 22.34
N VAL A 184 -63.33 -45.43 21.44
CA VAL A 184 -64.10 -46.63 21.06
C VAL A 184 -64.35 -47.54 22.26
N ASP A 185 -63.36 -47.71 23.14
CA ASP A 185 -63.52 -48.55 24.33
C ASP A 185 -64.44 -47.90 25.38
N LEU A 186 -64.41 -46.57 25.53
CA LEU A 186 -65.36 -45.84 26.37
C LEU A 186 -66.82 -46.06 25.90
N ASP A 187 -67.07 -45.97 24.59
CA ASP A 187 -68.40 -46.18 24.01
C ASP A 187 -68.94 -47.60 24.23
N LYS A 188 -68.05 -48.61 24.33
CA LYS A 188 -68.45 -50.00 24.65
C LYS A 188 -68.85 -50.17 26.10
N ILE A 189 -68.26 -49.41 27.03
CA ILE A 189 -68.56 -49.48 28.47
C ILE A 189 -69.88 -48.78 28.79
N GLY A 190 -70.26 -47.76 28.02
CA GLY A 190 -71.52 -47.00 28.20
C GLY A 190 -72.80 -47.67 27.68
N LYS A 191 -72.72 -48.91 27.18
CA LYS A 191 -73.86 -49.73 26.71
C LYS A 191 -74.09 -50.92 27.64
#